data_AF-A0A401ZZ17-F1
#
_entry.id   AF-A0A401ZZ17-F1
#
_cell.length_a   1.000
_cell.length_b   1.000
_cell.length_c   1.000
_cell.angle_alpha   90.00
_cell.angle_beta   90.00
_cell.angle_gamma   90.00
#
_symmetry.space_group_name_H-M   'P 1'
#
loop_
_entity.id
_entity.type
_entity.pdbx_description
1 polymer ?
#
loop_
_entity_poly.entity_id
_entity_poly.type
_entity_poly.pdbx_seq_one_letter_code
_entity_poly.pdbx_strand_id
1 'polypeptide(L)' 'MQHNEFQRPVSVDFAPRGSVCEWCGKPAERQLTAIGGSYHNESGVFCRLCGEQFTQTVINAAVRVSNLLPDSLQTDL' A
#
# COMPACT_ATOMS: atom_id res chain seq x y z
N MET A 1 -21.51 -6.24 3.07
CA MET A 1 -20.89 -5.10 2.38
C MET A 1 -20.11 -5.64 1.19
N GLN A 2 -20.36 -5.16 -0.03
CA GLN A 2 -19.60 -5.61 -1.20
C GLN A 2 -18.20 -4.99 -1.11
N HIS A 3 -17.17 -5.83 -0.97
CA HIS A 3 -15.78 -5.38 -1.08
C HIS A 3 -15.61 -4.80 -2.48
N ASN A 4 -15.44 -3.48 -2.56
CA ASN A 4 -15.33 -2.80 -3.84
C ASN A 4 -14.01 -3.29 -4.48
N GLU A 5 -14.11 -4.04 -5.58
CA GLU A 5 -12.98 -4.67 -6.28
C GLU A 5 -11.92 -3.65 -6.75
N PHE A 6 -12.27 -2.37 -6.71
CA PHE A 6 -11.47 -1.22 -7.10
C PHE A 6 -10.64 -0.60 -5.97
N GLN A 7 -10.85 -0.97 -4.70
CA GLN A 7 -10.03 -0.46 -3.60
C GLN A 7 -8.71 -1.23 -3.53
N ARG A 8 -7.80 -0.89 -4.44
CA ARG A 8 -6.42 -1.37 -4.34
C ARG A 8 -5.73 -0.68 -3.16
N PRO A 9 -4.96 -1.41 -2.35
CA PRO A 9 -4.25 -0.86 -1.19
C PRO A 9 -3.09 0.05 -1.59
N VAL A 10 -2.63 -0.04 -2.84
CA VAL A 10 -1.55 0.76 -3.41
C VAL A 10 -1.90 1.19 -4.84
N SER A 11 -1.44 2.37 -5.25
CA SER A 11 -1.32 2.71 -6.66
C SER A 11 -0.07 2.07 -7.24
N VAL A 12 -0.08 1.82 -8.55
CA VAL A 12 1.06 1.25 -9.28
C VAL A 12 1.36 2.14 -10.47
N ASP A 13 2.61 2.60 -10.57
CA ASP A 13 3.14 3.38 -11.68
C ASP A 13 4.55 2.89 -12.04
N PHE A 14 5.15 3.45 -13.10
CA PHE A 14 6.49 3.14 -13.55
C PHE A 14 7.53 3.84 -12.68
N ALA A 15 8.60 3.13 -12.31
CA ALA A 15 9.76 3.79 -11.73
C ALA A 15 10.46 4.67 -12.79
N PRO A 16 10.90 5.89 -12.44
CA PRO A 16 11.74 6.68 -13.33
C PRO A 16 12.99 5.91 -13.75
N ARG A 17 13.44 6.10 -14.99
CA ARG A 17 14.61 5.37 -15.52
C ARG A 17 15.84 5.65 -14.67
N GLY A 18 16.60 4.60 -14.35
CA GLY A 18 17.80 4.69 -13.53
C GLY A 18 17.53 4.77 -12.02
N SER A 19 16.28 4.70 -11.58
CA SER A 19 15.95 4.65 -10.15
C SER A 19 16.44 3.35 -9.50
N VAL A 20 16.79 3.46 -8.22
CA VAL A 20 17.12 2.33 -7.36
C VAL A 20 16.02 2.10 -6.34
N CYS A 21 15.87 0.85 -5.93
CA CYS A 21 14.91 0.41 -4.94
C CYS A 21 15.22 1.05 -3.59
N GLU A 22 14.22 1.69 -2.99
CA GLU A 22 14.31 2.35 -1.69
C GLU A 22 14.80 1.41 -0.58
N TRP A 23 14.46 0.13 -0.64
CA TRP A 23 14.76 -0.84 0.43
C TRP A 23 16.06 -1.62 0.25
N CYS A 24 16.47 -1.90 -0.98
CA CYS A 24 17.61 -2.79 -1.23
C CYS A 24 18.66 -2.24 -2.19
N GLY A 25 18.46 -1.04 -2.74
CA GLY A 25 19.41 -0.38 -3.66
C GLY A 25 19.56 -1.02 -5.04
N LYS A 26 18.88 -2.14 -5.32
CA LYS A 26 18.84 -2.78 -6.66
C LYS A 26 18.00 -1.95 -7.63
N PRO A 27 18.12 -2.13 -8.96
CA PRO A 27 17.31 -1.39 -9.93
C PRO A 27 15.81 -1.46 -9.60
N ALA A 28 15.15 -0.30 -9.61
CA ALA A 28 13.71 -0.22 -9.41
C ALA A 28 12.96 -0.51 -10.71
N GLU A 29 11.79 -1.10 -10.57
CA GLU A 29 10.90 -1.48 -11.69
C GLU A 29 9.57 -0.73 -11.62
N ARG A 30 9.15 -0.33 -10.42
CA ARG A 30 7.84 0.26 -10.17
C ARG A 30 7.87 1.32 -9.08
N GLN A 31 6.93 2.24 -9.19
CA GLN A 31 6.60 3.19 -8.16
C GLN A 31 5.27 2.77 -7.53
N LEU A 32 5.25 2.63 -6.21
CA LEU A 32 4.08 2.24 -5.41
C LEU A 32 3.80 3.33 -4.39
N THR A 33 2.54 3.75 -4.31
CA THR A 33 2.07 4.67 -3.26
C THR A 33 0.95 4.00 -2.49
N ALA A 34 1.03 3.95 -1.17
CA ALA A 34 -0.06 3.46 -0.34
C ALA A 34 -1.30 4.34 -0.50
N ILE A 35 -2.47 3.72 -0.71
CA ILE A 35 -3.76 4.41 -0.81
C ILE A 35 -4.51 4.18 0.51
N GLY A 36 -4.58 5.24 1.33
CA GLY A 36 -5.18 5.17 2.65
C GLY A 36 -4.29 4.47 3.69
N GLY A 37 -4.59 4.67 4.98
CA GLY A 37 -3.79 4.17 6.10
C GLY A 37 -2.63 5.08 6.50
N SER A 38 -1.73 4.58 7.35
CA SER A 38 -0.61 5.33 7.96
C SER A 38 0.75 5.09 7.31
N TYR A 39 0.82 4.20 6.32
CA TYR A 39 2.07 3.85 5.66
C TYR A 39 2.34 4.82 4.51
N HIS A 40 3.49 5.49 4.55
CA HIS A 40 3.98 6.34 3.47
C HIS A 40 5.45 6.02 3.23
N ASN A 41 5.84 5.89 1.98
CA ASN A 41 7.22 5.78 1.54
C ASN A 41 7.72 7.13 1.03
N GLU A 42 9.02 7.38 1.14
CA GLU A 42 9.61 8.65 0.73
C GLU A 42 9.67 8.75 -0.81
N SER A 43 10.31 7.78 -1.46
CA SER A 43 10.61 7.84 -2.88
C SER A 43 9.56 7.17 -3.76
N GLY A 44 8.79 6.22 -3.22
CA GLY A 44 7.85 5.48 -4.05
C GLY A 44 8.43 4.22 -4.69
N VAL A 45 9.75 4.13 -4.88
CA VAL A 45 10.33 3.25 -5.91
C VAL A 45 10.89 1.94 -5.37
N PHE A 46 10.49 0.84 -5.99
CA PHE A 46 10.88 -0.51 -5.58
C PHE A 46 11.26 -1.40 -6.75
N CYS A 47 12.18 -2.34 -6.49
CA CYS A 47 12.29 -3.53 -7.31
C CYS A 47 11.05 -4.44 -7.13
N ARG A 48 10.89 -5.45 -7.97
CA ARG A 48 9.72 -6.35 -7.88
C ARG A 48 9.53 -6.95 -6.49
N LEU A 49 10.56 -7.57 -5.91
CA LEU A 49 10.44 -8.27 -4.62
C LEU A 49 10.13 -7.32 -3.45
N CYS A 50 10.83 -6.19 -3.34
CA CYS A 50 10.59 -5.23 -2.26
C CYS A 50 9.20 -4.59 -2.37
N GLY A 51 8.74 -4.31 -3.59
CA GLY A 51 7.39 -3.79 -3.76
C GLY A 51 6.29 -4.78 -3.37
N GLU A 52 6.53 -6.09 -3.48
CA GLU A 52 5.52 -7.12 -3.10
C GLU A 52 5.38 -7.12 -1.59
N GLN A 53 6.51 -7.02 -0.88
CA GLN A 53 6.54 -6.85 0.57
C GLN A 53 5.90 -5.53 1.01
N PHE A 54 6.18 -4.42 0.32
CA PHE A 54 5.53 -3.13 0.60
C PHE A 54 4.00 -3.25 0.48
N THR A 55 3.49 -3.79 -0.63
CA THR A 55 2.04 -3.98 -0.81
C THR A 55 1.43 -4.83 0.31
N GLN A 56 2.10 -5.92 0.72
CA GLN A 56 1.63 -6.75 1.82
C GLN A 56 1.60 -6.01 3.15
N THR A 57 2.61 -5.17 3.42
CA THR A 57 2.66 -4.32 4.62
C THR A 57 1.50 -3.32 4.62
N VAL A 58 1.19 -2.69 3.49
CA VAL A 58 0.07 -1.75 3.37
C VAL A 58 -1.27 -2.47 3.57
N ILE A 59 -1.46 -3.66 2.99
CA ILE A 59 -2.66 -4.50 3.21
C ILE A 59 -2.82 -4.82 4.70
N ASN A 60 -1.76 -5.30 5.34
CA ASN A 60 -1.79 -5.68 6.75
C ASN A 60 -2.10 -4.47 7.66
N ALA A 61 -1.57 -3.29 7.31
CA ALA A 61 -1.87 -2.06 8.02
C ALA A 61 -3.34 -1.64 7.82
N ALA A 62 -3.85 -1.69 6.59
CA ALA A 62 -5.25 -1.36 6.29
C ALA A 62 -6.23 -2.27 7.05
N VAL A 63 -5.99 -3.58 7.09
CA VAL A 63 -6.81 -4.54 7.86
C VAL A 63 -6.75 -4.24 9.36
N ARG A 64 -5.58 -3.86 9.90
CA ARG A 64 -5.47 -3.47 11.31
C ARG A 64 -6.25 -2.20 11.63
N VAL A 65 -6.26 -1.23 10.72
CA VAL A 65 -7.08 -0.01 10.87
C VAL A 65 -8.57 -0.36 10.84
N SER A 66 -9.02 -1.25 9.94
CA SER A 66 -10.40 -1.72 9.92
C SER A 66 -10.83 -2.43 11.22
N ASN A 67 -9.92 -3.20 11.84
CA ASN A 67 -10.20 -3.93 13.09
C ASN A 67 -10.08 -3.07 14.36
N LEU A 68 -9.57 -1.84 14.25
CA LEU A 68 -9.46 -0.88 15.36
C LEU A 68 -10.61 0.14 15.38
N LEU A 69 -11.51 0.08 14.39
CA LEU A 69 -12.83 0.71 14.51
C LEU A 69 -13.73 -0.29 15.26
N PRO A 70 -14.19 0.00 16.49
CA PRO A 70 -15.26 -0.77 17.08
C PRO A 70 -16.51 -0.65 16.17
N ASP A 71 -17.29 -1.74 16.08
CA ASP A 71 -18.62 -1.84 15.45
C ASP A 71 -19.66 -0.83 16.01
N SER A 72 -19.26 0.21 16.73
CA SER A 72 -20.14 1.13 17.45
C SER A 72 -20.64 2.32 16.61
N LEU A 73 -20.81 2.16 15.29
CA LEU A 73 -21.69 3.02 14.49
C LEU A 73 -22.74 2.21 13.70
N GLN A 74 -23.09 1.02 14.18
CA GLN A 74 -24.45 0.49 13.99
C GLN A 74 -25.32 0.94 15.15
N THR A 75 -25.74 2.20 15.12
CA THR A 75 -26.88 2.66 15.93
C THR A 75 -27.99 3.08 14.98
N ASP A 76 -29.02 2.24 14.95
CA ASP A 76 -30.44 2.53 14.80
C ASP A 76 -30.86 3.64 13.82
N LEU A 77 -31.35 3.21 12.64
CA LEU A 77 -32.68 3.56 12.08
C LEU A 77 -32.96 2.79 10.78
#